data_AF-A0A7Z7FMN7-F1
#
_entry.id   AF-A0A7Z7FMN7-F1
#
_cell.length_a   1.000
_cell.length_b   1.000
_cell.length_c   1.000
_cell.angle_alpha   90.00
_cell.angle_beta   90.00
_cell.angle_gamma   90.00
#
_symmetry.space_group_name_H-M   'P 1'
#
loop_
_entity.id
_entity.type
_entity.pdbx_description
1 polymer ?
#
loop_
_entity_poly.entity_id
_entity_poly.type
_entity_poly.pdbx_seq_one_letter_code
_entity_poly.pdbx_strand_id
1 'polypeptide(L)'
;MNKQDIKLAASVNAHADTVNTLHSYLIDCHFDETHLTPMHLALALEYAYQPHPRFWRDLSVSVLEEAMSSHMPNWRAAPAMKQGGAHRLFQEVETVRRINAFDEANAEMLSTLPAAERLTTSSAAFAWISAELERKELTAELEFARPDGDRCGEKALDALYCLEETKRGVVVERTGTIVAKAYRDAVMKRHAALAKV
;
A
#
# COMPACT_ATOMS: atom_id res chain seq x y z
N MET A 1 26.29 -20.74 -2.89
CA MET A 1 25.42 -19.54 -2.88
C MET A 1 25.39 -18.99 -1.47
N ASN A 2 25.81 -17.76 -1.27
CA ASN A 2 25.83 -17.08 0.04
C ASN A 2 24.41 -16.61 0.41
N LYS A 3 24.10 -16.47 1.71
CA LYS A 3 22.82 -15.93 2.22
C LYS A 3 22.54 -14.52 1.69
N GLN A 4 23.58 -13.74 1.39
CA GLN A 4 23.45 -12.42 0.77
C GLN A 4 22.96 -12.51 -0.68
N ASP A 5 23.44 -13.48 -1.46
CA ASP A 5 23.01 -13.69 -2.86
C ASP A 5 21.54 -14.09 -2.93
N ILE A 6 21.08 -14.93 -1.99
CA ILE A 6 19.68 -15.39 -1.89
C ILE A 6 18.76 -14.21 -1.51
N LYS A 7 19.18 -13.36 -0.57
CA LYS A 7 18.42 -12.18 -0.14
C LYS A 7 18.30 -11.15 -1.27
N LEU A 8 19.37 -10.94 -2.04
CA LEU A 8 19.37 -10.03 -3.18
C LEU A 8 18.45 -10.53 -4.30
N ALA A 9 18.53 -11.82 -4.67
CA ALA A 9 17.68 -12.40 -5.70
C ALA A 9 16.18 -12.37 -5.33
N ALA A 10 15.84 -12.66 -4.07
CA ALA A 10 14.46 -12.58 -3.59
C ALA A 10 13.92 -11.14 -3.61
N SER A 11 14.75 -10.15 -3.27
CA SER A 11 14.40 -8.72 -3.33
C SER A 11 14.18 -8.23 -4.77
N VAL A 12 15.04 -8.63 -5.71
CA VAL A 12 14.89 -8.28 -7.14
C VAL A 12 13.62 -8.89 -7.72
N ASN A 13 13.29 -10.13 -7.34
CA ASN A 13 12.07 -10.79 -7.82
C ASN A 13 10.81 -10.11 -7.28
N ALA A 14 10.76 -9.78 -5.98
CA ALA A 14 9.63 -9.07 -5.38
C ALA A 14 9.39 -7.67 -6.01
N HIS A 15 10.47 -6.98 -6.36
CA HIS A 15 10.41 -5.70 -7.07
C HIS A 15 9.79 -5.85 -8.46
N ALA A 16 10.29 -6.79 -9.26
CA ALA A 16 9.76 -7.06 -10.60
C ALA A 16 8.29 -7.49 -10.58
N ASP A 17 7.91 -8.35 -9.64
CA ASP A 17 6.52 -8.79 -9.46
C ASP A 17 5.59 -7.61 -9.11
N THR A 18 6.07 -6.68 -8.29
CA THR A 18 5.32 -5.47 -7.92
C THR A 18 5.15 -4.54 -9.12
N VAL A 19 6.21 -4.28 -9.90
CA VAL A 19 6.15 -3.46 -11.13
C VAL A 19 5.17 -4.08 -12.13
N ASN A 20 5.24 -5.39 -12.36
CA ASN A 20 4.33 -6.09 -13.26
C ASN A 20 2.86 -6.00 -12.80
N THR A 21 2.62 -6.13 -11.50
CA THR A 21 1.28 -6.01 -10.91
C THR A 21 0.72 -4.60 -11.07
N LEU A 22 1.53 -3.57 -10.81
CA LEU A 22 1.17 -2.18 -11.03
C LEU A 22 0.87 -1.91 -12.50
N HIS A 23 1.76 -2.32 -13.39
CA HIS A 23 1.60 -2.14 -14.83
C HIS A 23 0.30 -2.81 -15.34
N SER A 24 0.02 -4.03 -14.89
CA SER A 24 -1.23 -4.74 -15.24
C SER A 24 -2.46 -3.97 -14.75
N TYR A 25 -2.43 -3.44 -13.52
CA TYR A 25 -3.52 -2.62 -12.99
C TYR A 25 -3.75 -1.35 -13.81
N LEU A 26 -2.69 -0.64 -14.19
CA LEU A 26 -2.78 0.57 -15.03
C LEU A 26 -3.44 0.27 -16.39
N ILE A 27 -3.08 -0.86 -17.00
CA ILE A 27 -3.68 -1.34 -18.27
C ILE A 27 -5.15 -1.68 -18.08
N ASP A 28 -5.47 -2.52 -17.10
CA ASP A 28 -6.85 -2.99 -16.88
C ASP A 28 -7.79 -1.84 -16.51
N CYS A 29 -7.27 -0.83 -15.83
CA CYS A 29 -8.02 0.37 -15.49
C CYS A 29 -8.02 1.42 -16.61
N HIS A 30 -7.41 1.13 -17.76
CA HIS A 30 -7.26 2.05 -18.89
C HIS A 30 -6.73 3.43 -18.49
N PHE A 31 -5.79 3.48 -17.55
CA PHE A 31 -5.22 4.75 -17.13
C PHE A 31 -4.42 5.37 -18.27
N ASP A 32 -4.59 6.68 -18.39
CA ASP A 32 -3.82 7.57 -19.25
C ASP A 32 -3.31 8.75 -18.40
N GLU A 33 -2.69 9.75 -19.04
CA GLU A 33 -2.14 10.90 -18.35
C GLU A 33 -3.17 11.72 -17.55
N THR A 34 -4.47 11.61 -17.87
CA THR A 34 -5.54 12.29 -17.13
C THR A 34 -5.87 11.59 -15.81
N HIS A 35 -5.49 10.31 -15.66
CA HIS A 35 -5.69 9.51 -14.47
C HIS A 35 -4.53 9.60 -13.47
N LEU A 36 -3.49 10.36 -13.77
CA LEU A 36 -2.33 10.57 -12.88
C LEU A 36 -2.65 11.51 -11.71
N THR A 37 -3.51 11.01 -10.83
CA THR A 37 -3.90 11.65 -9.58
C THR A 37 -3.47 10.79 -8.39
N PRO A 38 -3.22 11.40 -7.22
CA PRO A 38 -2.81 10.69 -6.02
C PRO A 38 -3.76 9.54 -5.66
N MET A 39 -5.08 9.75 -5.80
CA MET A 39 -6.10 8.75 -5.49
C MET A 39 -6.04 7.53 -6.42
N HIS A 40 -5.91 7.73 -7.73
CA HIS A 40 -5.82 6.60 -8.67
C HIS A 40 -4.53 5.81 -8.49
N LEU A 41 -3.43 6.51 -8.24
CA LEU A 41 -2.15 5.87 -7.96
C LEU A 41 -2.14 5.15 -6.61
N ALA A 42 -2.84 5.68 -5.60
CA ALA A 42 -3.07 4.98 -4.35
C ALA A 42 -3.80 3.65 -4.57
N LEU A 43 -4.86 3.63 -5.39
CA LEU A 43 -5.56 2.37 -5.73
C LEU A 43 -4.64 1.36 -6.42
N ALA A 44 -3.75 1.82 -7.32
CA ALA A 44 -2.77 0.93 -7.94
C ALA A 44 -1.82 0.31 -6.90
N LEU A 45 -1.33 1.12 -5.95
CA LEU A 45 -0.49 0.62 -4.86
C LEU A 45 -1.24 -0.35 -3.94
N GLU A 46 -2.50 -0.05 -3.59
CA GLU A 46 -3.37 -0.95 -2.81
C GLU A 46 -3.63 -2.29 -3.50
N TYR A 47 -3.75 -2.27 -4.83
CA TYR A 47 -3.90 -3.49 -5.64
C TYR A 47 -2.63 -4.32 -5.66
N ALA A 48 -1.47 -3.65 -5.70
CA ALA A 48 -0.16 -4.32 -5.67
C ALA A 48 0.27 -4.77 -4.26
N TYR A 49 -0.49 -4.42 -3.22
CA TYR A 49 -0.21 -4.80 -1.84
C TYR A 49 -0.11 -6.32 -1.68
N GLN A 50 0.95 -6.77 -1.00
CA GLN A 50 1.09 -8.15 -0.54
C GLN A 50 1.12 -8.17 0.99
N PRO A 51 0.29 -9.00 1.65
CA PRO A 51 0.15 -9.03 3.10
C PRO A 51 1.30 -9.76 3.80
N HIS A 52 2.52 -9.25 3.64
CA HIS A 52 3.70 -9.70 4.37
C HIS A 52 4.33 -8.53 5.15
N PRO A 53 5.05 -8.80 6.25
CA PRO A 53 5.70 -7.74 7.02
C PRO A 53 6.59 -6.87 6.14
N ARG A 54 6.69 -5.59 6.49
CA ARG A 54 7.48 -4.57 5.82
C ARG A 54 7.14 -4.25 4.36
N PHE A 55 6.08 -4.81 3.77
CA PHE A 55 5.76 -4.53 2.36
C PHE A 55 5.76 -3.02 2.09
N TRP A 56 4.97 -2.26 2.85
CA TRP A 56 4.83 -0.82 2.63
C TRP A 56 6.10 -0.05 2.96
N ARG A 57 6.82 -0.48 3.99
CA ARG A 57 8.09 0.12 4.41
C ARG A 57 9.18 -0.06 3.35
N ASP A 58 9.21 -1.20 2.69
CA ASP A 58 10.24 -1.57 1.71
C ASP A 58 9.82 -1.22 0.26
N LEU A 59 8.55 -0.88 0.02
CA LEU A 59 8.04 -0.40 -1.27
C LEU A 59 8.68 0.94 -1.64
N SER A 60 9.40 1.01 -2.74
CA SER A 60 9.91 2.28 -3.29
C SER A 60 8.92 2.88 -4.26
N VAL A 61 8.57 4.16 -4.15
CA VAL A 61 7.71 4.85 -5.14
C VAL A 61 8.30 4.87 -6.56
N SER A 62 9.61 4.57 -6.71
CA SER A 62 10.22 4.39 -8.03
C SER A 62 9.61 3.24 -8.83
N VAL A 63 9.08 2.19 -8.18
CA VAL A 63 8.40 1.08 -8.88
C VAL A 63 7.14 1.53 -9.60
N LEU A 64 6.43 2.49 -9.00
CA LEU A 64 5.25 3.09 -9.58
C LEU A 64 5.63 3.96 -10.77
N GLU A 65 6.71 4.73 -10.62
CA GLU A 65 7.24 5.55 -11.71
C GLU A 65 7.69 4.70 -12.91
N GLU A 66 8.31 3.56 -12.67
CA GLU A 66 8.71 2.59 -13.70
C GLU A 66 7.50 2.00 -14.42
N ALA A 67 6.49 1.54 -13.67
CA ALA A 67 5.24 1.04 -14.23
C ALA A 67 4.52 2.11 -15.07
N MET A 68 4.43 3.34 -14.56
CA MET A 68 3.85 4.49 -15.27
C MET A 68 4.62 4.83 -16.54
N SER A 69 5.95 4.86 -16.49
CA SER A 69 6.79 5.19 -17.64
C SER A 69 6.78 4.10 -18.71
N SER A 70 6.57 2.86 -18.32
CA SER A 70 6.39 1.74 -19.25
C SER A 70 5.02 1.80 -19.95
N HIS A 71 3.95 2.12 -19.21
CA HIS A 71 2.60 2.21 -19.75
C HIS A 71 2.33 3.51 -20.53
N MET A 72 2.84 4.65 -20.04
CA MET A 72 2.61 6.00 -20.57
C MET A 72 3.93 6.76 -20.77
N PRO A 73 4.77 6.44 -21.77
CA PRO A 73 6.14 6.94 -21.87
C PRO A 73 6.31 8.48 -21.84
N ASN A 74 5.28 9.23 -22.25
CA ASN A 74 5.31 10.68 -22.32
C ASN A 74 4.58 11.37 -21.15
N TRP A 75 4.23 10.64 -20.08
CA TRP A 75 3.38 11.17 -19.01
C TRP A 75 3.91 12.46 -18.37
N ARG A 76 5.24 12.61 -18.28
CA ARG A 76 5.89 13.83 -17.77
C ARG A 76 5.67 15.07 -18.63
N ALA A 77 5.41 14.88 -19.92
CA ALA A 77 5.11 15.96 -20.85
C ALA A 77 3.66 16.43 -20.77
N ALA A 78 2.78 15.72 -20.04
CA ALA A 78 1.40 16.14 -19.83
C ALA A 78 1.35 17.51 -19.11
N PRO A 79 0.45 18.43 -19.49
CA PRO A 79 0.36 19.75 -18.87
C PRO A 79 0.28 19.73 -17.34
N ALA A 80 -0.48 18.78 -16.77
CA ALA A 80 -0.62 18.62 -15.32
C ALA A 80 0.68 18.21 -14.61
N MET A 81 1.63 17.60 -15.33
CA MET A 81 2.89 17.10 -14.78
C MET A 81 4.04 18.11 -14.89
N LYS A 82 3.88 19.15 -15.73
CA LYS A 82 4.84 20.25 -15.86
C LYS A 82 4.87 21.12 -14.60
N GLN A 83 5.86 22.01 -14.52
CA GLN A 83 5.98 23.02 -13.45
C GLN A 83 5.85 22.41 -12.04
N GLY A 84 6.54 21.29 -11.81
CA GLY A 84 6.55 20.59 -10.53
C GLY A 84 5.32 19.72 -10.25
N GLY A 85 4.40 19.56 -11.19
CA GLY A 85 3.22 18.71 -11.04
C GLY A 85 3.56 17.25 -10.71
N ALA A 86 4.52 16.67 -11.45
CA ALA A 86 5.02 15.33 -11.15
C ALA A 86 5.59 15.24 -9.72
N HIS A 87 6.36 16.23 -9.29
CA HIS A 87 6.93 16.23 -7.94
C HIS A 87 5.84 16.25 -6.86
N ARG A 88 4.82 17.10 -7.01
CA ARG A 88 3.68 17.15 -6.08
C ARG A 88 2.91 15.83 -6.05
N LEU A 89 2.65 15.23 -7.22
CA LEU A 89 2.00 13.93 -7.32
C LEU A 89 2.74 12.85 -6.51
N PHE A 90 4.07 12.75 -6.69
CA PHE A 90 4.87 11.77 -5.96
C PHE A 90 5.00 12.08 -4.46
N GLN A 91 4.95 13.36 -4.05
CA GLN A 91 4.87 13.73 -2.62
C GLN A 91 3.56 13.24 -1.98
N GLU A 92 2.44 13.37 -2.68
CA GLU A 92 1.14 12.91 -2.17
C GLU A 92 1.06 11.38 -2.16
N VAL A 93 1.57 10.70 -3.18
CA VAL A 93 1.66 9.23 -3.20
C VAL A 93 2.59 8.72 -2.09
N GLU A 94 3.72 9.39 -1.83
CA GLU A 94 4.61 9.05 -0.73
C GLU A 94 3.92 9.22 0.63
N THR A 95 3.03 10.20 0.77
CA THR A 95 2.19 10.33 1.98
C THR A 95 1.31 9.09 2.18
N VAL A 96 0.64 8.60 1.13
CA VAL A 96 -0.16 7.36 1.19
C VAL A 96 0.69 6.17 1.61
N ARG A 97 1.86 6.00 0.97
CA ARG A 97 2.82 4.94 1.33
C ARG A 97 3.22 5.01 2.80
N ARG A 98 3.52 6.21 3.31
CA ARG A 98 3.92 6.42 4.70
C ARG A 98 2.82 6.07 5.70
N ILE A 99 1.58 6.46 5.42
CA ILE A 99 0.41 6.08 6.25
C ILE A 99 0.30 4.56 6.31
N ASN A 100 0.31 3.89 5.16
CA ASN A 100 0.20 2.43 5.12
C ASN A 100 1.39 1.72 5.78
N ALA A 101 2.61 2.26 5.64
CA ALA A 101 3.80 1.73 6.32
C ALA A 101 3.72 1.90 7.84
N PHE A 102 3.13 3.00 8.32
CA PHE A 102 2.90 3.23 9.72
C PHE A 102 1.86 2.25 10.29
N ASP A 103 0.73 2.07 9.61
CA ASP A 103 -0.31 1.10 9.99
C ASP A 103 0.24 -0.34 10.04
N GLU A 104 1.04 -0.71 9.04
CA GLU A 104 1.71 -2.02 8.97
C GLU A 104 2.73 -2.19 10.11
N ALA A 105 3.51 -1.17 10.44
CA ALA A 105 4.45 -1.24 11.56
C ALA A 105 3.73 -1.41 12.90
N ASN A 106 2.58 -0.74 13.09
CA ASN A 106 1.74 -0.94 14.27
C ASN A 106 1.14 -2.34 14.32
N ALA A 107 0.69 -2.87 13.18
CA ALA A 107 0.25 -4.26 13.06
C ALA A 107 1.36 -5.26 13.41
N GLU A 108 2.59 -5.02 12.94
CA GLU A 108 3.77 -5.82 13.31
C GLU A 108 3.99 -5.80 14.83
N MET A 109 3.89 -4.64 15.49
CA MET A 109 4.01 -4.54 16.96
C MET A 109 2.90 -5.29 17.68
N LEU A 110 1.64 -5.09 17.29
CA LEU A 110 0.51 -5.83 17.85
C LEU A 110 0.67 -7.35 17.65
N SER A 111 1.31 -7.76 16.55
CA SER A 111 1.55 -9.18 16.25
C SER A 111 2.47 -9.88 17.26
N THR A 112 3.19 -9.11 18.09
CA THR A 112 4.06 -9.64 19.14
C THR A 112 3.29 -10.05 20.41
N LEU A 113 2.06 -9.57 20.58
CA LEU A 113 1.21 -9.97 21.69
C LEU A 113 0.79 -11.44 21.56
N PRO A 114 0.64 -12.18 22.68
CA PRO A 114 0.03 -13.50 22.67
C PRO A 114 -1.37 -13.48 22.03
N ALA A 115 -1.76 -14.57 21.37
CA ALA A 115 -3.07 -14.66 20.70
C ALA A 115 -4.25 -14.36 21.64
N ALA A 116 -4.16 -14.81 22.90
CA ALA A 116 -5.18 -14.57 23.93
C ALA A 116 -5.29 -13.11 24.39
N GLU A 117 -4.26 -12.30 24.14
CA GLU A 117 -4.18 -10.88 24.53
C GLU A 117 -4.42 -9.94 23.35
N ARG A 118 -4.80 -10.47 22.17
CA ARG A 118 -5.04 -9.64 21.00
C ARG A 118 -6.22 -8.72 21.21
N LEU A 119 -5.97 -7.45 20.92
CA LEU A 119 -6.94 -6.38 20.97
C LEU A 119 -7.90 -6.56 19.79
N THR A 120 -9.19 -6.44 20.06
CA THR A 120 -10.25 -6.67 19.06
C THR A 120 -11.03 -5.39 18.75
N THR A 121 -10.75 -4.30 19.44
CA THR A 121 -11.40 -3.00 19.23
C THR A 121 -10.37 -1.94 18.86
N SER A 122 -10.78 -1.02 17.98
CA SER A 122 -9.92 0.05 17.49
C SER A 122 -9.41 0.96 18.61
N SER A 123 -10.24 1.29 19.59
CA SER A 123 -9.86 2.13 20.73
C SER A 123 -8.85 1.45 21.65
N ALA A 124 -9.01 0.14 21.92
CA ALA A 124 -8.05 -0.60 22.73
C ALA A 124 -6.71 -0.76 21.99
N ALA A 125 -6.76 -1.04 20.69
CA ALA A 125 -5.57 -1.07 19.82
C ALA A 125 -4.84 0.27 19.83
N PHE A 126 -5.55 1.39 19.64
CA PHE A 126 -4.95 2.72 19.64
C PHE A 126 -4.32 3.08 21.00
N ALA A 127 -5.01 2.78 22.11
CA ALA A 127 -4.49 3.01 23.45
C ALA A 127 -3.19 2.21 23.70
N TRP A 128 -3.17 0.94 23.30
CA TRP A 128 -1.98 0.10 23.41
C TRP A 128 -0.84 0.59 22.51
N ILE A 129 -1.11 0.91 21.24
CA ILE A 129 -0.12 1.44 20.30
C ILE A 129 0.51 2.72 20.86
N SER A 130 -0.32 3.64 21.36
CA SER A 130 0.16 4.90 21.92
C SER A 130 1.10 4.67 23.10
N ALA A 131 0.72 3.78 24.03
CA ALA A 131 1.54 3.43 25.19
C ALA A 131 2.85 2.73 24.77
N GLU A 132 2.81 1.87 23.76
CA GLU A 132 3.98 1.15 23.26
C GLU A 132 4.94 2.07 22.51
N LEU A 133 4.44 3.02 21.71
CA LEU A 133 5.24 4.06 21.05
C LEU A 133 5.91 4.98 22.07
N GLU A 134 5.18 5.39 23.12
CA GLU A 134 5.73 6.17 24.22
C GLU A 134 6.83 5.39 24.97
N ARG A 135 6.58 4.12 25.30
CA ARG A 135 7.57 3.24 25.95
C ARG A 135 8.84 3.04 25.12
N LYS A 136 8.74 3.10 23.79
CA LYS A 136 9.88 2.99 22.86
C LYS A 136 10.53 4.34 22.53
N GLU A 137 10.04 5.44 23.09
CA GLU A 137 10.52 6.81 22.80
C GLU A 137 10.38 7.20 21.32
N LEU A 138 9.38 6.65 20.63
CA LEU A 138 9.09 6.91 19.21
C LEU A 138 8.16 8.13 19.07
N THR A 139 8.70 9.31 19.40
CA THR A 139 7.90 10.55 19.52
C THR A 139 7.25 10.96 18.19
N ALA A 140 7.95 10.83 17.07
CA ALA A 140 7.42 11.22 15.76
C ALA A 140 6.22 10.34 15.34
N GLU A 141 6.34 9.03 15.56
CA GLU A 141 5.29 8.04 15.32
C GLU A 141 4.09 8.27 16.24
N LEU A 142 4.33 8.63 17.50
CA LEU A 142 3.26 8.97 18.45
C LEU A 142 2.52 10.25 18.05
N GLU A 143 3.24 11.29 17.64
CA GLU A 143 2.65 12.52 17.10
C GLU A 143 1.85 12.27 15.82
N PHE A 144 2.31 11.34 14.99
CA PHE A 144 1.60 10.91 13.79
C PHE A 144 0.32 10.12 14.11
N ALA A 145 0.33 9.28 15.15
CA ALA A 145 -0.82 8.46 15.56
C ALA A 145 -1.99 9.31 16.11
N ARG A 146 -1.67 10.37 16.87
CA ARG A 146 -2.63 11.12 17.70
C ARG A 146 -3.80 11.76 16.93
N PRO A 147 -3.60 12.42 15.78
CA PRO A 147 -4.69 13.02 15.02
C PRO A 147 -5.73 12.00 14.53
N ASP A 148 -5.29 10.78 14.21
CA ASP A 148 -6.16 9.72 13.68
C ASP A 148 -6.94 8.98 14.78
N GLY A 149 -6.42 8.98 16.01
CA GLY A 149 -7.06 8.36 17.17
C GLY A 149 -7.43 6.90 16.90
N ASP A 150 -8.68 6.53 17.18
CA ASP A 150 -9.19 5.17 16.96
C ASP A 150 -9.01 4.66 15.53
N ARG A 151 -8.91 5.53 14.51
CA ARG A 151 -8.68 5.10 13.12
C ARG A 151 -7.30 4.44 12.95
N CYS A 152 -6.28 4.92 13.66
CA CYS A 152 -4.96 4.28 13.68
C CYS A 152 -5.07 2.84 14.22
N GLY A 153 -5.83 2.64 15.30
CA GLY A 153 -6.10 1.31 15.85
C GLY A 153 -6.87 0.41 14.87
N GLU A 154 -7.90 0.94 14.21
CA GLU A 154 -8.67 0.22 13.18
C GLU A 154 -7.77 -0.27 12.03
N LYS A 155 -6.92 0.61 11.48
CA LYS A 155 -6.03 0.28 10.36
C LYS A 155 -4.94 -0.71 10.74
N ALA A 156 -4.39 -0.59 11.94
CA ALA A 156 -3.44 -1.57 12.46
C ALA A 156 -4.10 -2.95 12.65
N LEU A 157 -5.36 -3.02 13.08
CA LEU A 157 -6.10 -4.29 13.20
C LEU A 157 -6.43 -4.92 11.84
N ASP A 158 -6.82 -4.12 10.83
CA ASP A 158 -7.05 -4.61 9.46
C ASP A 158 -5.76 -5.21 8.86
N ALA A 159 -4.64 -4.50 8.99
CA ALA A 159 -3.34 -5.00 8.55
C ALA A 159 -2.90 -6.24 9.35
N LEU A 160 -3.13 -6.26 10.66
CA LEU A 160 -2.79 -7.41 11.51
C LEU A 160 -3.54 -8.66 11.09
N TYR A 161 -4.85 -8.57 10.88
CA TYR A 161 -5.68 -9.67 10.40
C TYR A 161 -5.10 -10.25 9.10
N CYS A 162 -4.75 -9.38 8.16
CA CYS A 162 -4.14 -9.78 6.89
C CYS A 162 -2.82 -10.53 7.08
N LEU A 163 -1.93 -10.02 7.94
CA LEU A 163 -0.64 -10.65 8.23
C LEU A 163 -0.80 -12.02 8.90
N GLU A 164 -1.78 -12.19 9.78
CA GLU A 164 -1.99 -13.45 10.51
C GLU A 164 -2.63 -14.54 9.66
N GLU A 165 -3.65 -14.20 8.88
CA GLU A 165 -4.27 -15.15 7.96
C GLU A 165 -3.31 -15.58 6.86
N THR A 166 -2.49 -14.66 6.34
CA THR A 166 -1.44 -14.99 5.36
C THR A 166 -0.41 -15.95 5.94
N LYS A 167 -0.01 -15.79 7.21
CA LYS A 167 0.87 -16.75 7.91
C LYS A 167 0.24 -18.15 8.04
N ARG A 168 -1.09 -18.25 8.06
CA ARG A 168 -1.84 -19.52 8.05
C ARG A 168 -2.03 -20.10 6.66
N GLY A 169 -1.55 -19.43 5.61
CA GLY A 169 -1.76 -19.80 4.22
C GLY A 169 -3.15 -19.46 3.70
N VAL A 170 -3.90 -18.62 4.41
CA VAL A 170 -5.22 -18.14 4.00
C VAL A 170 -5.05 -16.84 3.22
N VAL A 171 -5.65 -16.78 2.03
CA VAL A 171 -5.65 -15.56 1.22
C VAL A 171 -6.77 -14.66 1.72
N VAL A 172 -6.38 -13.53 2.31
CA VAL A 172 -7.29 -12.46 2.71
C VAL A 172 -6.84 -11.14 2.13
N GLU A 173 -7.78 -10.21 2.00
CA GLU A 173 -7.53 -8.91 1.39
C GLU A 173 -7.83 -7.81 2.39
N ARG A 174 -6.93 -6.81 2.43
CA ARG A 174 -7.14 -5.57 3.17
C ARG A 174 -8.27 -4.78 2.53
N THR A 175 -8.96 -3.95 3.31
CA THR A 175 -10.03 -3.08 2.80
C THR A 175 -9.63 -2.28 1.56
N GLY A 176 -8.42 -1.69 1.56
CA GLY A 176 -7.89 -0.93 0.42
C GLY A 176 -7.74 -1.76 -0.85
N THR A 177 -7.23 -2.99 -0.73
CA THR A 177 -7.09 -3.95 -1.83
C THR A 177 -8.44 -4.35 -2.41
N ILE A 178 -9.46 -4.59 -1.57
CA ILE A 178 -10.82 -4.89 -2.02
C ILE A 178 -11.38 -3.73 -2.86
N VAL A 179 -11.21 -2.48 -2.39
CA VAL A 179 -11.68 -1.29 -3.12
C VAL A 179 -10.98 -1.15 -4.47
N ALA A 180 -9.67 -1.38 -4.52
CA ALA A 180 -8.91 -1.32 -5.78
C ALA A 180 -9.35 -2.40 -6.78
N LYS A 181 -9.60 -3.62 -6.31
CA LYS A 181 -10.16 -4.70 -7.15
C LYS A 181 -11.54 -4.37 -7.68
N ALA A 182 -12.42 -3.87 -6.82
CA ALA A 182 -13.77 -3.46 -7.22
C ALA A 182 -13.75 -2.34 -8.27
N TYR A 183 -12.84 -1.37 -8.13
CA TYR A 183 -12.64 -0.32 -9.13
C TYR A 183 -12.21 -0.91 -10.48
N ARG A 184 -11.16 -1.75 -10.48
CA ARG A 184 -10.66 -2.42 -11.69
C ARG A 184 -11.75 -3.23 -12.39
N ASP A 185 -12.48 -4.04 -11.63
CA ASP A 185 -13.54 -4.90 -12.18
C ASP A 185 -14.69 -4.08 -12.79
N ALA A 186 -15.04 -2.95 -12.16
CA ALA A 186 -16.06 -2.04 -12.68
C ALA A 186 -15.62 -1.40 -14.01
N VAL A 187 -14.36 -0.94 -14.11
CA VAL A 187 -13.78 -0.38 -15.34
C VAL A 187 -13.75 -1.44 -16.44
N MET A 188 -13.19 -2.61 -16.17
CA MET A 188 -13.10 -3.71 -17.14
C MET A 188 -14.48 -4.14 -17.66
N LYS A 189 -15.47 -4.26 -16.77
CA LYS A 189 -16.86 -4.58 -17.15
C LYS A 189 -17.46 -3.52 -18.06
N ARG A 190 -17.23 -2.23 -17.78
CA ARG A 190 -17.71 -1.11 -18.61
C ARG A 190 -17.12 -1.17 -20.01
N HIS A 191 -15.82 -1.40 -20.14
CA HIS A 191 -15.16 -1.47 -21.44
C HIS A 191 -15.54 -2.71 -22.24
N ALA A 192 -15.67 -3.87 -21.60
CA ALA A 192 -16.16 -5.07 -22.26
C ALA A 192 -17.60 -4.93 -22.77
N ALA A 193 -18.44 -4.12 -22.11
CA ALA A 193 -19.78 -3.80 -22.60
C ALA A 193 -19.76 -2.85 -23.81
N LEU A 194 -18.88 -1.85 -23.80
CA LEU A 194 -18.72 -0.90 -24.92
C LEU A 194 -18.14 -1.56 -26.19
N ALA A 195 -17.27 -2.57 -26.03
CA ALA A 195 -16.70 -3.32 -27.16
C ALA A 195 -17.69 -4.28 -27.86
N LYS A 196 -18.89 -4.46 -27.30
CA LYS A 196 -19.95 -5.34 -27.86
C LYS A 196 -21.04 -4.56 -28.63
N VAL A 197 -20.92 -3.24 -28.69
CA VAL A 197 -21.84 -2.33 -29.40
C VAL A 197 -21.16 -1.85 -30.68
#